data_AF-A0A2G6HFA1-F1
#
_entry.id   AF-A0A2G6HFA1-F1
#
_cell.length_a   1.000
_cell.length_b   1.000
_cell.length_c   1.000
_cell.angle_alpha   90.00
_cell.angle_beta   90.00
_cell.angle_gamma   90.00
#
_symmetry.space_group_name_H-M   'P 1'
#
loop_
_entity.id
_entity.type
_entity.pdbx_description
1 polymer ?
#
loop_
_entity_poly.entity_id
_entity_poly.type
_entity_poly.pdbx_seq_one_letter_code
_entity_poly.pdbx_strand_id
1 'polypeptide(L)'
;GRFLPYFFPDVFSSDGDPIGEANNSWLAARRAIVRSPLDRIGYGGYLSLAVQFPDFIDRIAQIANEFRELHEKTAGELPHNTAPRVAILTAWGKLRSWQTHMVAHALWYKQIYSYLGVLEALAGLPCQVDFLSYQDVIDSKIEADVLIIAGAGDTAFAGGPEWAAQELPAAIRSFVARGGGLIGVGEPSYYPRQGTALVLSDVLGVDRELGWSLSTDRYFSVEPHFITADLPSEKTTDSNQSTLIFNPGERIGDVVVTSSQTKVAAAFEGSVDIATNSFGRGRAVYLSGCAYSTDNTRLLHRSLYWAAGRDQSWEENWVADDSRVEVAEYRDQNLLLVLNNCAEQLEIKLCRLGSTRNLSLDPMASQWLSLS
;
A
#
# COMPACT_ATOMS: atom_id res chain seq x y z
N GLY A 1 7.22 -11.47 17.96
CA GLY A 1 6.01 -10.64 17.99
C GLY A 1 5.05 -11.15 19.05
N ARG A 2 4.48 -10.25 19.85
CA ARG A 2 3.38 -10.58 20.77
C ARG A 2 2.06 -10.21 20.09
N PHE A 3 1.29 -11.21 19.69
CA PHE A 3 0.07 -11.05 18.92
C PHE A 3 -1.11 -10.56 19.76
N LEU A 4 -2.12 -10.03 19.05
CA LEU A 4 -3.44 -9.73 19.58
C LEU A 4 -4.41 -10.90 19.30
N PRO A 5 -5.47 -11.06 20.11
CA PRO A 5 -5.84 -10.24 21.27
C PRO A 5 -4.94 -10.48 22.48
N TYR A 6 -4.78 -9.46 23.32
CA TYR A 6 -4.25 -9.65 24.67
C TYR A 6 -5.31 -10.37 25.51
N PHE A 7 -4.94 -11.37 26.30
CA PHE A 7 -5.90 -12.20 27.04
C PHE A 7 -6.48 -11.43 28.23
N PHE A 8 -7.51 -10.63 27.96
CA PHE A 8 -8.07 -9.68 28.91
C PHE A 8 -9.60 -9.60 28.76
N PRO A 9 -10.34 -9.22 29.82
CA PRO A 9 -11.81 -9.30 29.82
C PRO A 9 -12.54 -8.35 28.87
N ASP A 10 -11.85 -7.40 28.25
CA ASP A 10 -12.42 -6.54 27.20
C ASP A 10 -12.74 -7.34 25.92
N VAL A 11 -11.86 -8.27 25.54
CA VAL A 11 -12.06 -9.15 24.37
C VAL A 11 -12.61 -10.52 24.77
N PHE A 12 -12.17 -11.07 25.90
CA PHE A 12 -12.60 -12.39 26.36
C PHE A 12 -13.80 -12.24 27.31
N SER A 13 -14.94 -11.90 26.74
CA SER A 13 -16.23 -11.74 27.42
C SER A 13 -17.36 -12.38 26.61
N SER A 14 -18.61 -12.30 27.09
CA SER A 14 -19.78 -12.80 26.34
C SER A 14 -20.02 -12.07 25.03
N ASP A 15 -19.59 -10.81 24.94
CA ASP A 15 -19.88 -9.90 23.84
C ASP A 15 -18.66 -9.67 22.94
N GLY A 16 -17.51 -10.26 23.30
CA GLY A 16 -16.26 -10.11 22.56
C GLY A 16 -16.05 -11.20 21.52
N ASP A 17 -15.15 -10.94 20.56
CA ASP A 17 -14.81 -11.85 19.47
C ASP A 17 -13.28 -12.12 19.42
N PRO A 18 -12.76 -12.96 20.33
CA PRO A 18 -11.33 -13.25 20.39
C PRO A 18 -10.81 -13.96 19.13
N ILE A 19 -11.67 -14.72 18.42
CA ILE A 19 -11.30 -15.45 17.21
C ILE A 19 -11.18 -14.48 16.03
N GLY A 20 -12.15 -13.58 15.84
CA GLY A 20 -12.10 -12.55 14.82
C GLY A 20 -10.89 -11.64 14.98
N GLU A 21 -10.58 -11.21 16.21
CA GLU A 21 -9.39 -10.38 16.48
C GLU A 21 -8.09 -11.15 16.19
N ALA A 22 -7.99 -12.42 16.57
CA ALA A 22 -6.82 -13.26 16.26
C ALA A 22 -6.65 -13.45 14.74
N ASN A 23 -7.74 -13.65 14.01
CA ASN A 23 -7.72 -13.78 12.56
C ASN A 23 -7.26 -12.49 11.89
N ASN A 24 -7.82 -11.34 12.29
CA ASN A 24 -7.41 -10.03 11.78
C ASN A 24 -5.92 -9.77 12.07
N SER A 25 -5.47 -10.05 13.30
CA SER A 25 -4.07 -9.89 13.68
C SER A 25 -3.14 -10.80 12.88
N TRP A 26 -3.52 -12.08 12.69
CA TRP A 26 -2.72 -13.03 11.94
C TRP A 26 -2.65 -12.72 10.45
N LEU A 27 -3.77 -12.42 9.79
CA LEU A 27 -3.78 -12.10 8.36
C LEU A 27 -2.94 -10.86 8.05
N ALA A 28 -3.06 -9.81 8.85
CA ALA A 28 -2.25 -8.60 8.70
C ALA A 28 -0.75 -8.87 8.94
N ALA A 29 -0.40 -9.61 9.99
CA ALA A 29 0.98 -9.88 10.33
C ALA A 29 1.64 -10.90 9.40
N ARG A 30 0.94 -11.96 8.97
CA ARG A 30 1.51 -13.07 8.18
C ARG A 30 2.14 -12.57 6.89
N ARG A 31 1.43 -11.71 6.15
CA ARG A 31 1.96 -11.11 4.93
C ARG A 31 3.22 -10.28 5.17
N ALA A 32 3.32 -9.59 6.31
CA ALA A 32 4.52 -8.85 6.69
C ALA A 32 5.66 -9.77 7.15
N ILE A 33 5.37 -10.83 7.90
CA ILE A 33 6.36 -11.82 8.35
C ILE A 33 7.00 -12.51 7.16
N VAL A 34 6.25 -12.76 6.08
CA VAL A 34 6.79 -13.31 4.83
C VAL A 34 7.85 -12.38 4.21
N ARG A 35 7.76 -11.07 4.40
CA ARG A 35 8.72 -10.09 3.87
C ARG A 35 9.83 -9.73 4.87
N SER A 36 9.55 -9.87 6.16
CA SER A 36 10.47 -9.58 7.26
C SER A 36 10.21 -10.56 8.42
N PRO A 37 10.85 -11.75 8.40
CA PRO A 37 10.59 -12.81 9.35
C PRO A 37 10.83 -12.38 10.80
N LEU A 38 10.00 -12.91 11.69
CA LEU A 38 10.21 -12.85 13.13
C LEU A 38 10.79 -14.18 13.59
N ASP A 39 11.66 -14.17 14.60
CA ASP A 39 12.19 -15.41 15.18
C ASP A 39 11.13 -16.19 15.96
N ARG A 40 10.19 -15.47 16.59
CA ARG A 40 9.24 -16.03 17.56
C ARG A 40 7.92 -15.27 17.56
N ILE A 41 6.84 -15.98 17.84
CA ILE A 41 5.53 -15.41 18.16
C ILE A 41 5.01 -15.90 19.51
N GLY A 42 4.05 -15.18 20.08
CA GLY A 42 3.38 -15.57 21.32
C GLY A 42 2.26 -14.61 21.70
N TYR A 43 1.60 -14.92 22.81
CA TYR A 43 0.50 -14.14 23.38
C TYR A 43 0.81 -13.76 24.83
N GLY A 44 0.05 -12.83 25.39
CA GLY A 44 0.16 -12.41 26.79
C GLY A 44 -1.20 -12.15 27.42
N GLY A 45 -1.24 -12.09 28.75
CA GLY A 45 -2.45 -11.87 29.54
C GLY A 45 -2.81 -13.09 30.39
N TYR A 46 -4.09 -13.22 30.74
CA TYR A 46 -4.59 -14.28 31.61
C TYR A 46 -4.88 -15.56 30.82
N LEU A 47 -3.97 -16.54 30.88
CA LEU A 47 -4.20 -17.85 30.26
C LEU A 47 -5.46 -18.53 30.80
N SER A 48 -5.74 -18.37 32.10
CA SER A 48 -6.97 -18.88 32.74
C SER A 48 -8.26 -18.34 32.13
N LEU A 49 -8.19 -17.21 31.42
CA LEU A 49 -9.32 -16.63 30.69
C LEU A 49 -9.40 -17.22 29.28
N ALA A 50 -8.28 -17.23 28.55
CA ALA A 50 -8.22 -17.76 27.18
C ALA A 50 -8.65 -19.24 27.08
N VAL A 51 -8.28 -20.09 28.06
CA VAL A 51 -8.65 -21.52 28.07
C VAL A 51 -10.15 -21.77 28.21
N GLN A 52 -10.95 -20.76 28.55
CA GLN A 52 -12.41 -20.88 28.60
C GLN A 52 -13.04 -20.81 27.20
N PHE A 53 -12.26 -20.47 26.17
CA PHE A 53 -12.68 -20.35 24.78
C PHE A 53 -11.98 -21.43 23.94
N PRO A 54 -12.50 -22.67 23.87
CA PRO A 54 -11.80 -23.79 23.22
C PRO A 54 -11.51 -23.55 21.73
N ASP A 55 -12.47 -23.02 20.98
CA ASP A 55 -12.29 -22.72 19.55
C ASP A 55 -11.18 -21.67 19.31
N PHE A 56 -11.01 -20.73 20.25
CA PHE A 56 -9.89 -19.80 20.22
C PHE A 56 -8.55 -20.52 20.42
N ILE A 57 -8.45 -21.44 21.39
CA ILE A 57 -7.25 -22.25 21.61
C ILE A 57 -6.87 -23.06 20.37
N ASP A 58 -7.86 -23.69 19.73
CA ASP A 58 -7.65 -24.44 18.48
C ASP A 58 -7.13 -23.54 17.37
N ARG A 59 -7.70 -22.33 17.22
CA ARG A 59 -7.21 -21.36 16.24
C ARG A 59 -5.78 -20.88 16.53
N ILE A 60 -5.42 -20.63 17.79
CA ILE A 60 -4.04 -20.27 18.15
C ILE A 60 -3.06 -21.41 17.87
N ALA A 61 -3.47 -22.67 18.09
CA ALA A 61 -2.66 -23.83 17.74
C ALA A 61 -2.40 -23.91 16.22
N GLN A 62 -3.42 -23.63 15.40
CA GLN A 62 -3.27 -23.53 13.94
C GLN A 62 -2.30 -22.42 13.53
N ILE A 63 -2.48 -21.20 14.05
CA ILE A 63 -1.59 -20.05 13.77
C ILE A 63 -0.13 -20.39 14.15
N ALA A 64 0.09 -21.01 15.31
CA ALA A 64 1.42 -21.41 15.75
C ALA A 64 2.05 -22.45 14.82
N ASN A 65 1.26 -23.36 14.25
CA ASN A 65 1.72 -24.33 13.25
C ASN A 65 2.01 -23.67 11.90
N GLU A 66 1.14 -22.80 11.41
CA GLU A 66 1.36 -22.03 10.18
C GLU A 66 2.67 -21.21 10.27
N PHE A 67 2.91 -20.55 11.40
CA PHE A 67 4.15 -19.81 11.64
C PHE A 67 5.40 -20.69 11.65
N ARG A 68 5.33 -21.86 12.31
CA ARG A 68 6.44 -22.83 12.32
C ARG A 68 6.72 -23.37 10.92
N GLU A 69 5.67 -23.74 10.18
CA GLU A 69 5.80 -24.26 8.82
C GLU A 69 6.48 -23.25 7.89
N LEU A 70 6.13 -21.95 8.01
CA LEU A 70 6.81 -20.89 7.27
C LEU A 70 8.32 -20.89 7.54
N HIS A 71 8.72 -20.92 8.81
CA HIS A 71 10.14 -20.93 9.19
C HIS A 71 10.84 -22.24 8.78
N GLU A 72 10.19 -23.39 8.89
CA GLU A 72 10.74 -24.69 8.51
C GLU A 72 11.00 -24.79 7.00
N LYS A 73 10.08 -24.27 6.17
CA LYS A 73 10.18 -24.34 4.71
C LYS A 73 11.14 -23.33 4.11
N THR A 74 11.28 -22.16 4.72
CA THR A 74 12.14 -21.09 4.18
C THR A 74 13.49 -21.02 4.87
N ALA A 75 13.66 -21.67 6.02
CA ALA A 75 14.83 -21.51 6.90
C ALA A 75 15.12 -20.04 7.27
N GLY A 76 14.10 -19.17 7.24
CA GLY A 76 14.25 -17.74 7.49
C GLY A 76 14.74 -16.92 6.28
N GLU A 77 15.00 -17.56 5.13
CA GLU A 77 15.33 -16.84 3.90
C GLU A 77 14.16 -15.96 3.43
N LEU A 78 14.50 -14.87 2.76
CA LEU A 78 13.51 -13.94 2.23
C LEU A 78 13.03 -14.39 0.85
N PRO A 79 11.74 -14.24 0.53
CA PRO A 79 11.27 -14.42 -0.83
C PRO A 79 11.88 -13.35 -1.74
N HIS A 80 11.99 -13.66 -3.03
CA HIS A 80 12.46 -12.72 -4.03
C HIS A 80 11.56 -11.48 -4.08
N ASN A 81 12.16 -10.30 -4.00
CA ASN A 81 11.48 -9.02 -4.21
C ASN A 81 11.28 -8.79 -5.71
N THR A 82 10.03 -8.86 -6.15
CA THR A 82 9.66 -8.65 -7.56
C THR A 82 9.40 -7.18 -7.87
N ALA A 83 8.91 -6.42 -6.88
CA ALA A 83 8.54 -5.03 -7.05
C ALA A 83 9.76 -4.08 -6.92
N PRO A 84 9.68 -2.87 -7.50
CA PRO A 84 10.71 -1.84 -7.37
C PRO A 84 11.05 -1.52 -5.92
N ARG A 85 12.30 -1.10 -5.65
CA ARG A 85 12.72 -0.64 -4.33
C ARG A 85 12.05 0.70 -4.03
N VAL A 86 11.48 0.85 -2.84
CA VAL A 86 10.65 1.99 -2.47
C VAL A 86 11.28 2.73 -1.29
N ALA A 87 11.16 4.05 -1.26
CA ALA A 87 11.47 4.84 -0.07
C ALA A 87 10.30 5.74 0.32
N ILE A 88 9.88 5.67 1.58
CA ILE A 88 8.91 6.60 2.18
C ILE A 88 9.68 7.83 2.64
N LEU A 89 9.32 8.98 2.09
CA LEU A 89 9.95 10.27 2.39
C LEU A 89 9.12 11.03 3.44
N THR A 90 9.75 11.38 4.56
CA THR A 90 9.15 12.21 5.63
C THR A 90 10.20 13.14 6.22
N ALA A 91 9.84 13.99 7.18
CA ALA A 91 10.81 14.77 7.95
C ALA A 91 11.71 13.89 8.85
N TRP A 92 11.25 12.69 9.24
CA TRP A 92 11.94 11.83 10.21
C TRP A 92 12.85 10.79 9.57
N GLY A 93 12.51 10.31 8.38
CA GLY A 93 13.19 9.20 7.72
C GLY A 93 13.30 7.95 8.60
N LYS A 94 14.48 7.31 8.55
CA LYS A 94 14.78 6.05 9.25
C LYS A 94 14.51 6.06 10.76
N LEU A 95 14.54 7.23 11.39
CA LEU A 95 14.29 7.36 12.84
C LEU A 95 12.87 6.91 13.24
N ARG A 96 11.91 6.91 12.29
CA ARG A 96 10.50 6.52 12.50
C ARG A 96 10.04 5.48 11.47
N SER A 97 10.94 4.57 11.07
CA SER A 97 10.58 3.45 10.21
C SER A 97 9.38 2.68 10.75
N TRP A 98 8.34 2.51 9.92
CA TRP A 98 7.07 1.86 10.24
C TRP A 98 6.26 2.52 11.38
N GLN A 99 6.60 3.75 11.78
CA GLN A 99 5.93 4.49 12.86
C GLN A 99 5.20 5.76 12.36
N THR A 100 5.21 6.03 11.06
CA THR A 100 4.58 7.24 10.52
C THR A 100 3.06 7.16 10.65
N HIS A 101 2.42 8.32 10.83
CA HIS A 101 0.97 8.46 11.04
C HIS A 101 0.39 7.84 12.33
N MET A 102 1.15 7.01 13.05
CA MET A 102 0.71 6.38 14.30
C MET A 102 0.54 7.43 15.42
N VAL A 103 -0.64 7.44 16.04
CA VAL A 103 -0.94 8.24 17.24
C VAL A 103 -0.85 7.36 18.49
N ALA A 104 -1.65 6.30 18.53
CA ALA A 104 -1.53 5.22 19.50
C ALA A 104 -1.24 3.90 18.76
N HIS A 105 -0.51 3.01 19.44
CA HIS A 105 -0.07 1.76 18.85
C HIS A 105 -1.25 0.88 18.42
N ALA A 106 -1.30 0.57 17.12
CA ALA A 106 -2.27 -0.34 16.51
C ALA A 106 -3.75 0.07 16.68
N LEU A 107 -4.03 1.36 16.87
CA LEU A 107 -5.40 1.87 16.93
C LEU A 107 -5.77 2.64 15.65
N TRP A 108 -6.98 2.38 15.18
CA TRP A 108 -7.56 3.07 14.03
C TRP A 108 -8.00 4.49 14.42
N TYR A 109 -7.67 5.47 13.57
CA TYR A 109 -8.21 6.82 13.67
C TYR A 109 -8.63 7.32 12.30
N LYS A 110 -9.81 7.95 12.25
CA LYS A 110 -10.37 8.58 11.04
C LYS A 110 -9.37 9.51 10.35
N GLN A 111 -8.55 10.22 11.12
CA GLN A 111 -7.66 11.25 10.62
C GLN A 111 -6.42 10.70 9.90
N ILE A 112 -6.07 9.42 10.09
CA ILE A 112 -4.80 8.86 9.62
C ILE A 112 -4.95 7.65 8.71
N TYR A 113 -6.11 6.98 8.72
CA TYR A 113 -6.23 5.67 8.06
C TYR A 113 -6.03 5.73 6.54
N SER A 114 -6.34 6.86 5.90
CA SER A 114 -6.06 7.11 4.49
C SER A 114 -4.57 7.10 4.13
N TYR A 115 -3.68 7.35 5.11
CA TYR A 115 -2.23 7.39 4.91
C TYR A 115 -1.54 6.18 5.52
N LEU A 116 -2.01 5.73 6.69
CA LEU A 116 -1.53 4.51 7.33
C LEU A 116 -1.75 3.29 6.42
N GLY A 117 -2.81 3.29 5.61
CA GLY A 117 -3.05 2.24 4.62
C GLY A 117 -1.94 2.05 3.59
N VAL A 118 -1.16 3.09 3.29
CA VAL A 118 0.05 2.98 2.46
C VAL A 118 1.10 2.09 3.14
N LEU A 119 1.35 2.31 4.43
CA LEU A 119 2.28 1.50 5.21
C LEU A 119 1.77 0.07 5.34
N GLU A 120 0.50 -0.10 5.71
CA GLU A 120 -0.11 -1.43 5.83
C GLU A 120 -0.01 -2.20 4.51
N ALA A 121 -0.30 -1.57 3.36
CA ALA A 121 -0.13 -2.20 2.06
C ALA A 121 1.34 -2.63 1.82
N LEU A 122 2.30 -1.71 1.99
CA LEU A 122 3.72 -1.97 1.74
C LEU A 122 4.31 -3.05 2.65
N ALA A 123 3.79 -3.24 3.87
CA ALA A 123 4.31 -4.21 4.82
C ALA A 123 4.37 -5.65 4.28
N GLY A 124 3.44 -6.05 3.41
CA GLY A 124 3.38 -7.39 2.81
C GLY A 124 3.68 -7.45 1.31
N LEU A 125 3.88 -6.31 0.63
CA LEU A 125 4.22 -6.30 -0.78
C LEU A 125 5.66 -6.83 -1.02
N PRO A 126 5.94 -7.44 -2.20
CA PRO A 126 7.25 -8.00 -2.53
C PRO A 126 8.27 -6.92 -2.93
N CYS A 127 8.44 -5.87 -2.11
CA CYS A 127 9.40 -4.78 -2.32
C CYS A 127 10.26 -4.56 -1.08
N GLN A 128 11.48 -4.08 -1.29
CA GLN A 128 12.26 -3.45 -0.23
C GLN A 128 11.74 -2.04 0.04
N VAL A 129 11.53 -1.71 1.32
CA VAL A 129 11.04 -0.40 1.76
C VAL A 129 12.09 0.27 2.66
N ASP A 130 12.57 1.42 2.22
CA ASP A 130 13.42 2.31 3.01
C ASP A 130 12.64 3.54 3.51
N PHE A 131 13.23 4.26 4.45
CA PHE A 131 12.66 5.48 5.02
C PHE A 131 13.71 6.59 4.95
N LEU A 132 13.43 7.62 4.16
CA LEU A 132 14.34 8.74 3.93
C LEU A 132 13.82 10.01 4.61
N SER A 133 14.75 10.80 5.16
CA SER A 133 14.45 12.16 5.58
C SER A 133 14.54 13.12 4.40
N TYR A 134 13.97 14.33 4.52
CA TYR A 134 14.18 15.39 3.52
C TYR A 134 15.67 15.71 3.31
N GLN A 135 16.47 15.67 4.38
CA GLN A 135 17.91 15.89 4.28
C GLN A 135 18.61 14.79 3.48
N ASP A 136 18.20 13.53 3.62
CA ASP A 136 18.79 12.43 2.85
C ASP A 136 18.55 12.61 1.33
N VAL A 137 17.39 13.16 0.95
CA VAL A 137 17.07 13.48 -0.44
C VAL A 137 17.92 14.65 -0.95
N ILE A 138 18.06 15.72 -0.16
CA ILE A 138 18.92 16.87 -0.50
C ILE A 138 20.38 16.41 -0.69
N ASP A 139 20.85 15.52 0.18
CA ASP A 139 22.20 14.92 0.11
C ASP A 139 22.35 13.90 -1.03
N SER A 140 21.33 13.71 -1.88
CA SER A 140 21.32 12.78 -3.01
C SER A 140 21.51 11.30 -2.64
N LYS A 141 21.00 10.87 -1.48
CA LYS A 141 21.07 9.47 -1.00
C LYS A 141 19.88 8.61 -1.45
N ILE A 142 19.32 8.90 -2.63
CA ILE A 142 18.16 8.15 -3.16
C ILE A 142 18.66 6.91 -3.90
N GLU A 143 18.61 5.75 -3.25
CA GLU A 143 18.87 4.44 -3.88
C GLU A 143 17.58 3.72 -4.34
N ALA A 144 16.42 4.26 -3.98
CA ALA A 144 15.13 3.68 -4.33
C ALA A 144 14.76 3.97 -5.79
N ASP A 145 13.95 3.08 -6.38
CA ASP A 145 13.34 3.27 -7.69
C ASP A 145 12.15 4.24 -7.61
N VAL A 146 11.42 4.23 -6.48
CA VAL A 146 10.21 5.02 -6.26
C VAL A 146 10.25 5.72 -4.91
N LEU A 147 9.98 7.03 -4.89
CA LEU A 147 9.70 7.80 -3.66
C LEU A 147 8.20 7.86 -3.40
N ILE A 148 7.81 7.71 -2.14
CA ILE A 148 6.43 7.90 -1.68
C ILE A 148 6.36 9.06 -0.68
N ILE A 149 5.46 10.01 -0.93
CA ILE A 149 5.10 11.08 0.00
C ILE A 149 3.61 10.92 0.29
N ALA A 150 3.27 10.57 1.53
CA ALA A 150 1.89 10.29 1.93
C ALA A 150 1.57 11.07 3.22
N GLY A 151 0.46 11.80 3.24
CA GLY A 151 0.02 12.52 4.42
C GLY A 151 -0.82 13.76 4.11
N ALA A 152 -1.37 14.35 5.17
CA ALA A 152 -2.04 15.65 5.12
C ALA A 152 -1.00 16.79 5.04
N GLY A 153 -1.44 17.94 4.52
CA GLY A 153 -0.62 19.14 4.44
C GLY A 153 -0.18 19.65 5.81
N ASP A 154 0.94 20.36 5.84
CA ASP A 154 1.55 20.91 7.07
C ASP A 154 1.84 19.87 8.17
N THR A 155 2.03 18.60 7.78
CA THR A 155 2.51 17.55 8.68
C THR A 155 3.94 17.13 8.34
N ALA A 156 4.62 16.54 9.32
CA ALA A 156 5.96 15.96 9.15
C ALA A 156 6.04 14.84 8.09
N PHE A 157 4.92 14.40 7.52
CA PHE A 157 4.85 13.30 6.57
C PHE A 157 4.81 13.77 5.12
N ALA A 158 4.16 14.91 4.83
CA ALA A 158 3.88 15.30 3.46
C ALA A 158 4.17 16.77 3.11
N GLY A 159 4.26 17.68 4.08
CA GLY A 159 4.29 19.12 3.82
C GLY A 159 5.07 19.93 4.85
N GLY A 160 4.87 21.24 4.81
CA GLY A 160 5.44 22.19 5.78
C GLY A 160 6.66 22.98 5.29
N PRO A 161 7.30 23.77 6.17
CA PRO A 161 8.27 24.80 5.79
C PRO A 161 9.50 24.31 5.02
N GLU A 162 9.87 23.04 5.14
CA GLU A 162 10.99 22.43 4.40
C GLU A 162 10.79 22.49 2.88
N TRP A 163 9.54 22.56 2.42
CA TRP A 163 9.19 22.72 1.01
C TRP A 163 9.34 24.16 0.50
N ALA A 164 9.66 25.12 1.37
CA ALA A 164 9.97 26.50 0.98
C ALA A 164 11.35 26.62 0.32
N ALA A 165 12.31 25.81 0.79
CA ALA A 165 13.66 25.72 0.26
C ALA A 165 13.64 25.05 -1.12
N GLN A 166 14.42 25.54 -2.09
CA GLN A 166 14.37 25.03 -3.47
C GLN A 166 15.10 23.69 -3.62
N GLU A 167 16.02 23.38 -2.71
CA GLU A 167 16.92 22.24 -2.73
C GLU A 167 16.15 20.91 -2.73
N LEU A 168 15.17 20.75 -1.83
CA LEU A 168 14.37 19.53 -1.73
C LEU A 168 13.50 19.29 -2.98
N PRO A 169 12.66 20.25 -3.43
CA PRO A 169 11.91 20.10 -4.68
C PRO A 169 12.81 19.89 -5.90
N ALA A 170 13.95 20.57 -5.99
CA ALA A 170 14.88 20.40 -7.10
C ALA A 170 15.51 19.00 -7.13
N ALA A 171 15.89 18.46 -5.96
CA ALA A 171 16.41 17.10 -5.84
C ALA A 171 15.38 16.06 -6.29
N ILE A 172 14.12 16.20 -5.86
CA ILE A 172 13.03 15.28 -6.27
C ILE A 172 12.74 15.40 -7.77
N ARG A 173 12.62 16.63 -8.31
CA ARG A 173 12.45 16.85 -9.75
C ARG A 173 13.58 16.21 -10.56
N SER A 174 14.83 16.36 -10.11
CA SER A 174 15.99 15.77 -10.78
C SER A 174 15.97 14.24 -10.73
N PHE A 175 15.57 13.66 -9.60
CA PHE A 175 15.38 12.21 -9.45
C PHE A 175 14.34 11.68 -10.45
N VAL A 176 13.14 12.27 -10.48
CA VAL A 176 12.07 11.85 -11.39
C VAL A 176 12.46 12.09 -12.84
N ALA A 177 12.99 13.27 -13.19
CA ALA A 177 13.39 13.58 -14.57
C ALA A 177 14.43 12.60 -15.15
N ARG A 178 15.26 11.97 -14.30
CA ARG A 178 16.25 10.96 -14.71
C ARG A 178 15.70 9.54 -14.81
N GLY A 179 14.44 9.30 -14.44
CA GLY A 179 13.78 8.00 -14.54
C GLY A 179 13.23 7.45 -13.22
N GLY A 180 13.38 8.17 -12.11
CA GLY A 180 12.78 7.77 -10.83
C GLY A 180 11.25 7.91 -10.83
N GLY A 181 10.59 7.14 -9.96
CA GLY A 181 9.15 7.22 -9.75
C GLY A 181 8.77 8.08 -8.54
N LEU A 182 7.66 8.81 -8.62
CA LEU A 182 7.06 9.49 -7.47
C LEU A 182 5.62 9.01 -7.25
N ILE A 183 5.25 8.69 -6.02
CA ILE A 183 3.85 8.48 -5.64
C ILE A 183 3.50 9.47 -4.54
N GLY A 184 2.51 10.30 -4.81
CA GLY A 184 1.95 11.26 -3.86
C GLY A 184 0.58 10.79 -3.36
N VAL A 185 0.35 10.80 -2.05
CA VAL A 185 -0.92 10.39 -1.43
C VAL A 185 -1.44 11.48 -0.50
N GLY A 186 -2.65 11.98 -0.76
CA GLY A 186 -3.26 13.09 -0.01
C GLY A 186 -2.72 14.44 -0.47
N GLU A 187 -1.92 15.08 0.35
CA GLU A 187 -1.38 16.42 0.08
C GLU A 187 0.17 16.41 0.00
N PRO A 188 0.74 15.62 -0.93
CA PRO A 188 2.19 15.49 -1.08
C PRO A 188 2.82 16.82 -1.48
N SER A 189 3.88 17.23 -0.79
CA SER A 189 4.58 18.51 -1.00
C SER A 189 3.73 19.76 -0.74
N TYR A 190 2.69 19.66 0.10
CA TYR A 190 1.84 20.80 0.41
C TYR A 190 2.62 21.90 1.12
N TYR A 191 2.69 23.05 0.45
CA TYR A 191 3.20 24.31 0.97
C TYR A 191 2.75 25.44 0.03
N PRO A 192 1.57 26.03 0.26
CA PRO A 192 0.97 26.96 -0.69
C PRO A 192 1.84 28.19 -0.94
N ARG A 193 2.29 28.35 -2.18
CA ARG A 193 3.20 29.41 -2.59
C ARG A 193 3.10 29.65 -4.10
N GLN A 194 3.27 30.89 -4.54
CA GLN A 194 3.40 31.23 -5.96
C GLN A 194 2.25 30.69 -6.84
N GLY A 195 1.04 30.61 -6.29
CA GLY A 195 -0.15 30.15 -7.02
C GLY A 195 -0.32 28.64 -7.13
N THR A 196 0.49 27.84 -6.41
CA THR A 196 0.30 26.38 -6.30
C THR A 196 0.17 25.98 -4.82
N ALA A 197 -0.60 24.94 -4.54
CA ALA A 197 -0.72 24.38 -3.20
C ALA A 197 0.31 23.26 -2.96
N LEU A 198 0.51 22.40 -3.96
CA LEU A 198 1.51 21.33 -3.98
C LEU A 198 2.76 21.79 -4.72
N VAL A 199 3.90 21.90 -4.03
CA VAL A 199 5.15 22.40 -4.62
C VAL A 199 5.64 21.55 -5.79
N LEU A 200 5.27 20.27 -5.85
CA LEU A 200 5.57 19.34 -6.94
C LEU A 200 4.38 19.09 -7.89
N SER A 201 3.44 20.04 -7.99
CA SER A 201 2.26 19.92 -8.86
C SER A 201 2.59 19.72 -10.34
N ASP A 202 3.75 20.20 -10.78
CA ASP A 202 4.31 19.97 -12.13
C ASP A 202 4.74 18.51 -12.36
N VAL A 203 5.28 17.87 -11.32
CA VAL A 203 5.70 16.47 -11.37
C VAL A 203 4.47 15.56 -11.25
N LEU A 204 3.60 15.81 -10.27
CA LEU A 204 2.40 15.02 -10.00
C LEU A 204 1.34 15.18 -11.10
N GLY A 205 1.33 16.30 -11.82
CA GLY A 205 0.32 16.63 -12.82
C GLY A 205 -1.03 17.05 -12.22
N VAL A 206 -1.08 17.25 -10.91
CA VAL A 206 -2.26 17.70 -10.18
C VAL A 206 -1.88 18.73 -9.10
N ASP A 207 -2.84 19.52 -8.67
CA ASP A 207 -2.73 20.47 -7.56
C ASP A 207 -4.04 20.50 -6.76
N ARG A 208 -4.00 21.11 -5.57
CA ARG A 208 -5.19 21.37 -4.76
C ARG A 208 -5.70 22.79 -5.04
N GLU A 209 -6.93 22.91 -5.51
CA GLU A 209 -7.60 24.20 -5.67
C GLU A 209 -7.94 24.80 -4.30
N LEU A 210 -7.61 26.07 -4.09
CA LEU A 210 -7.81 26.81 -2.84
C LEU A 210 -8.71 28.04 -3.02
N GLY A 211 -9.41 28.13 -4.15
CA GLY A 211 -10.18 29.31 -4.57
C GLY A 211 -9.37 30.33 -5.36
N TRP A 212 -8.11 30.02 -5.70
CA TRP A 212 -7.17 30.94 -6.37
C TRP A 212 -7.33 30.96 -7.88
N SER A 213 -7.83 29.88 -8.46
CA SER A 213 -7.87 29.67 -9.92
C SER A 213 -9.24 29.23 -10.41
N LEU A 214 -10.31 29.57 -9.69
CA LEU A 214 -11.69 29.25 -10.08
C LEU A 214 -12.11 29.86 -11.43
N SER A 215 -11.45 30.92 -11.88
CA SER A 215 -11.65 31.52 -13.21
C SER A 215 -10.90 30.80 -14.34
N THR A 216 -10.21 29.71 -14.04
CA THR A 216 -9.46 28.91 -15.00
C THR A 216 -10.15 27.56 -15.18
N ASP A 217 -10.71 27.36 -16.37
CA ASP A 217 -11.30 26.06 -16.72
C ASP A 217 -10.20 24.99 -16.82
N ARG A 218 -10.46 23.83 -16.20
CA ARG A 218 -9.61 22.66 -16.26
C ARG A 218 -10.46 21.47 -16.66
N TYR A 219 -10.08 20.83 -17.76
CA TYR A 219 -10.84 19.72 -18.33
C TYR A 219 -10.01 18.43 -18.25
N PHE A 220 -10.67 17.34 -17.89
CA PHE A 220 -10.12 15.99 -17.98
C PHE A 220 -11.21 14.99 -18.33
N SER A 221 -10.81 13.88 -18.94
CA SER A 221 -11.60 12.65 -19.09
C SER A 221 -11.04 11.58 -18.18
N VAL A 222 -11.91 10.72 -17.65
CA VAL A 222 -11.50 9.52 -16.92
C VAL A 222 -11.27 8.39 -17.92
N GLU A 223 -10.09 7.76 -17.86
CA GLU A 223 -9.68 6.71 -18.79
C GLU A 223 -9.15 5.47 -18.05
N PRO A 224 -9.38 4.25 -18.56
CA PRO A 224 -8.78 3.04 -18.00
C PRO A 224 -7.25 3.12 -17.99
N HIS A 225 -6.63 2.58 -16.94
CA HIS A 225 -5.18 2.64 -16.78
C HIS A 225 -4.62 1.34 -16.21
N PHE A 226 -3.33 1.06 -16.47
CA PHE A 226 -2.64 -0.13 -15.95
C PHE A 226 -2.79 -0.27 -14.43
N ILE A 227 -2.71 0.84 -13.69
CA ILE A 227 -2.73 0.82 -12.22
C ILE A 227 -4.11 0.45 -11.66
N THR A 228 -5.19 0.73 -12.39
CA THR A 228 -6.58 0.47 -11.96
C THR A 228 -7.16 -0.82 -12.53
N ALA A 229 -6.37 -1.62 -13.26
CA ALA A 229 -6.85 -2.79 -13.99
C ALA A 229 -7.50 -3.88 -13.12
N ASP A 230 -7.10 -3.99 -11.85
CA ASP A 230 -7.64 -4.97 -10.90
C ASP A 230 -8.64 -4.36 -9.90
N LEU A 231 -8.95 -3.06 -10.02
CA LEU A 231 -9.98 -2.48 -9.16
C LEU A 231 -11.35 -3.05 -9.56
N PRO A 232 -12.18 -3.46 -8.58
CA PRO A 232 -13.53 -3.86 -8.89
C PRO A 232 -14.32 -2.68 -9.46
N SER A 233 -15.32 -2.98 -10.26
CA SER A 233 -16.16 -1.95 -10.88
C SER A 233 -17.63 -2.31 -10.72
N GLU A 234 -18.46 -1.33 -10.35
CA GLU A 234 -19.90 -1.49 -10.28
C GLU A 234 -20.58 -0.83 -11.49
N LYS A 235 -21.59 -1.50 -12.04
CA LYS A 235 -22.46 -0.89 -13.05
C LYS A 235 -23.44 0.03 -12.34
N THR A 236 -23.42 1.31 -12.69
CA THR A 236 -24.43 2.25 -12.22
C THR A 236 -25.74 2.02 -13.01
N THR A 237 -26.89 2.11 -12.35
CA THR A 237 -28.20 1.89 -12.98
C THR A 237 -28.56 2.94 -14.04
N ASP A 238 -27.92 4.12 -13.98
CA ASP A 238 -28.28 5.29 -14.77
C ASP A 238 -27.28 5.62 -15.90
N SER A 239 -26.20 4.85 -16.04
CA SER A 239 -25.27 5.00 -17.16
C SER A 239 -24.66 3.67 -17.59
N ASN A 240 -24.39 3.51 -18.89
CA ASN A 240 -23.59 2.39 -19.43
C ASN A 240 -22.10 2.47 -19.00
N GLN A 241 -21.75 3.29 -18.00
CA GLN A 241 -20.40 3.42 -17.46
C GLN A 241 -20.29 2.70 -16.12
N SER A 242 -19.28 1.85 -16.02
CA SER A 242 -18.87 1.20 -14.79
C SER A 242 -18.03 2.16 -13.95
N THR A 243 -18.37 2.34 -12.67
CA THR A 243 -17.58 3.15 -11.73
C THR A 243 -16.57 2.25 -11.01
N LEU A 244 -15.31 2.64 -10.99
CA LEU A 244 -14.27 1.94 -10.24
C LEU A 244 -14.51 2.09 -8.73
N ILE A 245 -14.43 0.98 -8.00
CA ILE A 245 -14.51 0.97 -6.54
C ILE A 245 -13.10 1.20 -6.02
N PHE A 246 -12.82 2.46 -5.69
CA PHE A 246 -11.60 2.89 -5.03
C PHE A 246 -11.93 3.40 -3.62
N ASN A 247 -11.16 2.97 -2.62
CA ASN A 247 -11.33 3.42 -1.25
C ASN A 247 -10.22 4.42 -0.84
N PRO A 248 -10.33 5.72 -1.14
CA PRO A 248 -9.32 6.69 -0.72
C PRO A 248 -9.29 6.90 0.80
N GLY A 249 -10.34 6.47 1.51
CA GLY A 249 -10.59 6.90 2.88
C GLY A 249 -11.15 8.33 2.92
N GLU A 250 -10.63 9.16 3.83
CA GLU A 250 -10.89 10.61 3.83
C GLU A 250 -10.32 11.24 2.55
N ARG A 251 -11.21 11.67 1.65
CA ARG A 251 -10.84 12.43 0.45
C ARG A 251 -10.46 13.86 0.83
N ILE A 252 -9.39 14.37 0.23
CA ILE A 252 -9.02 15.79 0.34
C ILE A 252 -10.03 16.70 -0.35
N GLY A 253 -10.53 16.29 -1.52
CA GLY A 253 -11.39 17.11 -2.39
C GLY A 253 -10.62 18.18 -3.15
N ASP A 254 -11.30 18.83 -4.11
CA ASP A 254 -10.80 19.98 -4.88
C ASP A 254 -9.43 19.76 -5.56
N VAL A 255 -9.13 18.52 -5.95
CA VAL A 255 -7.91 18.19 -6.68
C VAL A 255 -8.15 18.37 -8.17
N VAL A 256 -7.29 19.16 -8.81
CA VAL A 256 -7.42 19.56 -10.21
C VAL A 256 -6.17 19.21 -11.00
N VAL A 257 -6.32 18.96 -12.30
CA VAL A 257 -5.18 18.71 -13.21
C VAL A 257 -4.39 19.99 -13.48
N THR A 258 -3.06 19.88 -13.56
CA THR A 258 -2.17 21.02 -13.89
C THR A 258 -1.56 20.93 -15.29
N SER A 259 -1.73 19.78 -15.96
CA SER A 259 -1.15 19.50 -17.27
C SER A 259 -2.15 18.77 -18.14
N SER A 260 -2.14 19.05 -19.45
CA SER A 260 -2.89 18.28 -20.44
C SER A 260 -2.31 16.87 -20.66
N GLN A 261 -1.12 16.60 -20.14
CA GLN A 261 -0.50 15.26 -20.16
C GLN A 261 -0.95 14.38 -18.99
N THR A 262 -1.57 14.97 -17.97
CA THR A 262 -2.08 14.21 -16.82
C THR A 262 -3.20 13.30 -17.26
N LYS A 263 -3.06 12.01 -16.99
CA LYS A 263 -4.11 11.02 -17.22
C LYS A 263 -4.85 10.76 -15.92
N VAL A 264 -6.15 10.99 -15.92
CA VAL A 264 -7.02 10.73 -14.77
C VAL A 264 -7.63 9.35 -14.91
N ALA A 265 -7.39 8.48 -13.93
CA ALA A 265 -7.90 7.10 -13.91
C ALA A 265 -9.14 6.96 -13.01
N ALA A 266 -9.34 7.87 -12.06
CA ALA A 266 -10.56 7.97 -11.27
C ALA A 266 -10.77 9.40 -10.76
N ALA A 267 -12.02 9.80 -10.64
CA ALA A 267 -12.44 11.08 -10.09
C ALA A 267 -13.77 10.92 -9.36
N PHE A 268 -14.01 11.77 -8.36
CA PHE A 268 -15.23 11.79 -7.58
C PHE A 268 -15.67 13.25 -7.38
N GLU A 269 -16.94 13.56 -7.68
CA GLU A 269 -17.53 14.89 -7.55
C GLU A 269 -16.69 16.02 -8.20
N GLY A 270 -16.07 15.73 -9.35
CA GLY A 270 -15.24 16.69 -10.10
C GLY A 270 -13.81 16.85 -9.56
N SER A 271 -13.46 16.22 -8.45
CA SER A 271 -12.09 16.15 -7.91
C SER A 271 -11.38 14.89 -8.39
N VAL A 272 -10.08 15.02 -8.71
CA VAL A 272 -9.23 13.89 -9.10
C VAL A 272 -8.94 12.98 -7.90
N ASP A 273 -9.22 11.68 -8.03
CA ASP A 273 -8.92 10.66 -7.02
C ASP A 273 -7.65 9.88 -7.38
N ILE A 274 -7.47 9.53 -8.66
CA ILE A 274 -6.30 8.82 -9.16
C ILE A 274 -5.83 9.49 -10.45
N ALA A 275 -4.58 9.92 -10.48
CA ALA A 275 -3.95 10.48 -11.67
C ALA A 275 -2.53 9.98 -11.87
N THR A 276 -2.07 10.08 -13.11
CA THR A 276 -0.71 9.73 -13.50
C THR A 276 -0.15 10.80 -14.43
N ASN A 277 1.16 11.04 -14.33
CA ASN A 277 1.85 12.04 -15.15
C ASN A 277 3.25 11.55 -15.51
N SER A 278 3.76 11.99 -16.67
CA SER A 278 5.15 11.76 -17.08
C SER A 278 5.97 13.03 -16.83
N PHE A 279 7.20 12.89 -16.33
CA PHE A 279 8.07 14.02 -16.06
C PHE A 279 9.53 13.67 -16.42
N GLY A 280 10.02 14.24 -17.52
CA GLY A 280 11.30 13.83 -18.11
C GLY A 280 11.26 12.35 -18.52
N ARG A 281 12.17 11.54 -17.96
CA ARG A 281 12.20 10.08 -18.16
C ARG A 281 11.42 9.29 -17.11
N GLY A 282 10.99 9.93 -16.03
CA GLY A 282 10.27 9.30 -14.93
C GLY A 282 8.77 9.54 -14.99
N ARG A 283 8.10 9.07 -13.95
CA ARG A 283 6.64 9.03 -13.86
C ARG A 283 6.17 9.33 -12.45
N ALA A 284 4.99 9.91 -12.34
CA ALA A 284 4.37 10.23 -11.07
C ALA A 284 2.94 9.70 -11.00
N VAL A 285 2.56 9.18 -9.84
CA VAL A 285 1.18 8.78 -9.50
C VAL A 285 0.68 9.67 -8.39
N TYR A 286 -0.56 10.12 -8.49
CA TYR A 286 -1.27 10.78 -7.42
C TYR A 286 -2.47 9.94 -6.99
N LEU A 287 -2.65 9.81 -5.68
CA LEU A 287 -3.82 9.22 -5.03
C LEU A 287 -4.39 10.23 -4.02
N SER A 288 -5.69 10.48 -4.02
CA SER A 288 -6.33 11.37 -3.03
C SER A 288 -6.28 10.83 -1.60
N GLY A 289 -6.09 9.52 -1.46
CA GLY A 289 -5.86 8.77 -0.23
C GLY A 289 -5.67 7.29 -0.55
N CYS A 290 -5.27 6.46 0.41
CA CYS A 290 -5.06 5.03 0.19
C CYS A 290 -5.32 4.26 1.49
N ALA A 291 -6.60 4.13 1.86
CA ALA A 291 -7.00 3.29 2.99
C ALA A 291 -6.61 1.82 2.74
N TYR A 292 -6.28 1.07 3.78
CA TYR A 292 -5.89 -0.33 3.59
C TYR A 292 -7.09 -1.17 3.10
N SER A 293 -6.89 -1.85 1.98
CA SER A 293 -7.70 -2.97 1.49
C SER A 293 -6.83 -3.81 0.55
N THR A 294 -7.27 -5.02 0.22
CA THR A 294 -6.58 -5.87 -0.76
C THR A 294 -6.56 -5.24 -2.16
N ASP A 295 -7.65 -4.58 -2.56
CA ASP A 295 -7.76 -3.86 -3.83
C ASP A 295 -6.81 -2.65 -3.88
N ASN A 296 -6.78 -1.84 -2.83
CA ASN A 296 -5.86 -0.70 -2.76
C ASN A 296 -4.40 -1.15 -2.64
N THR A 297 -4.15 -2.27 -1.99
CA THR A 297 -2.81 -2.88 -1.95
C THR A 297 -2.37 -3.30 -3.36
N ARG A 298 -3.28 -3.91 -4.14
CA ARG A 298 -3.03 -4.24 -5.55
C ARG A 298 -2.84 -3.01 -6.43
N LEU A 299 -3.66 -1.96 -6.23
CA LEU A 299 -3.52 -0.66 -6.89
C LEU A 299 -2.14 -0.05 -6.60
N LEU A 300 -1.73 0.00 -5.33
CA LEU A 300 -0.42 0.53 -4.94
C LEU A 300 0.71 -0.31 -5.54
N HIS A 301 0.59 -1.64 -5.51
CA HIS A 301 1.56 -2.54 -6.13
C HIS A 301 1.74 -2.25 -7.62
N ARG A 302 0.65 -2.12 -8.39
CA ARG A 302 0.72 -1.72 -9.81
C ARG A 302 1.27 -0.30 -9.97
N SER A 303 0.93 0.61 -9.07
CA SER A 303 1.45 1.98 -9.07
C SER A 303 2.97 2.02 -8.92
N LEU A 304 3.56 1.14 -8.09
CA LEU A 304 5.01 1.02 -7.96
C LEU A 304 5.66 0.61 -9.29
N TYR A 305 5.17 -0.45 -9.94
CA TYR A 305 5.69 -0.89 -11.24
C TYR A 305 5.57 0.21 -12.29
N TRP A 306 4.41 0.85 -12.37
CA TRP A 306 4.18 1.88 -13.37
C TRP A 306 5.04 3.12 -13.14
N ALA A 307 5.14 3.60 -11.90
CA ALA A 307 5.96 4.75 -11.53
C ALA A 307 7.46 4.50 -11.79
N ALA A 308 7.93 3.27 -11.60
CA ALA A 308 9.30 2.85 -11.89
C ALA A 308 9.58 2.58 -13.38
N GLY A 309 8.58 2.70 -14.27
CA GLY A 309 8.74 2.37 -15.68
C GLY A 309 8.85 0.88 -15.99
N ARG A 310 8.32 0.02 -15.10
CA ARG A 310 8.44 -1.44 -15.14
C ARG A 310 7.11 -2.17 -15.38
N ASP A 311 6.06 -1.46 -15.80
CA ASP A 311 4.73 -2.02 -16.03
C ASP A 311 4.71 -3.22 -17.00
N GLN A 312 5.61 -3.25 -17.99
CA GLN A 312 5.77 -4.39 -18.90
C GLN A 312 6.28 -5.67 -18.22
N SER A 313 7.01 -5.55 -17.11
CA SER A 313 7.54 -6.71 -16.36
C SER A 313 6.55 -7.29 -15.35
N TRP A 314 5.35 -6.71 -15.20
CA TRP A 314 4.33 -7.18 -14.26
C TRP A 314 4.01 -8.66 -14.46
N GLU A 315 3.83 -9.08 -15.71
CA GLU A 315 3.47 -10.45 -16.08
C GLU A 315 4.62 -11.45 -15.92
N GLU A 316 5.87 -10.99 -15.75
CA GLU A 316 7.02 -11.87 -15.50
C GLU A 316 6.98 -12.51 -14.10
N ASN A 317 6.15 -11.95 -13.22
CA ASN A 317 5.99 -12.38 -11.84
C ASN A 317 4.75 -13.25 -11.68
N TRP A 318 4.78 -14.13 -10.69
CA TRP A 318 3.58 -14.85 -10.27
C TRP A 318 2.60 -13.89 -9.60
N VAL A 319 1.42 -13.72 -10.19
CA VAL A 319 0.36 -12.83 -9.71
C VAL A 319 -0.97 -13.58 -9.75
N ALA A 320 -1.76 -13.48 -8.69
CA ALA A 320 -3.12 -13.99 -8.68
C ALA A 320 -4.09 -13.01 -9.37
N ASP A 321 -5.09 -13.53 -10.07
CA ASP A 321 -6.17 -12.73 -10.67
C ASP A 321 -7.09 -12.08 -9.63
N ASP A 322 -7.07 -12.56 -8.38
CA ASP A 322 -7.77 -11.96 -7.24
C ASP A 322 -6.82 -11.11 -6.37
N SER A 323 -7.22 -9.87 -6.05
CA SER A 323 -6.44 -8.94 -5.23
C SER A 323 -6.26 -9.42 -3.78
N ARG A 324 -7.17 -10.29 -3.31
CA ARG A 324 -7.17 -10.88 -1.96
C ARG A 324 -6.09 -11.95 -1.79
N VAL A 325 -5.42 -12.33 -2.87
CA VAL A 325 -4.34 -13.32 -2.86
C VAL A 325 -2.98 -12.67 -3.12
N GLU A 326 -2.04 -12.95 -2.23
CA GLU A 326 -0.64 -12.54 -2.36
C GLU A 326 0.27 -13.74 -2.58
N VAL A 327 1.40 -13.49 -3.24
CA VAL A 327 2.34 -14.54 -3.66
C VAL A 327 3.76 -14.19 -3.24
N ALA A 328 4.49 -15.17 -2.74
CA ALA A 328 5.90 -15.06 -2.39
C ALA A 328 6.71 -16.19 -3.04
N GLU A 329 7.71 -15.81 -3.84
CA GLU A 329 8.57 -16.73 -4.60
C GLU A 329 9.90 -16.95 -3.86
N TYR A 330 10.14 -18.18 -3.40
CA TYR A 330 11.38 -18.62 -2.75
C TYR A 330 12.19 -19.44 -3.75
N ARG A 331 13.01 -18.75 -4.55
CA ARG A 331 13.72 -19.36 -5.69
C ARG A 331 14.72 -20.43 -5.26
N ASP A 332 15.47 -20.17 -4.19
CA ASP A 332 16.51 -21.08 -3.70
C ASP A 332 15.91 -22.37 -3.12
N GLN A 333 14.70 -22.28 -2.57
CA GLN A 333 13.95 -23.44 -2.05
C GLN A 333 13.07 -24.09 -3.12
N ASN A 334 12.98 -23.54 -4.33
CA ASN A 334 12.07 -23.97 -5.39
C ASN A 334 10.59 -23.97 -4.96
N LEU A 335 10.20 -23.00 -4.11
CA LEU A 335 8.87 -22.93 -3.51
C LEU A 335 8.13 -21.63 -3.87
N LEU A 336 6.82 -21.74 -3.95
CA LEU A 336 5.89 -20.62 -4.01
C LEU A 336 4.94 -20.70 -2.81
N LEU A 337 4.78 -19.60 -2.08
CA LEU A 337 3.77 -19.44 -1.06
C LEU A 337 2.64 -18.58 -1.62
N VAL A 338 1.42 -19.12 -1.62
CA VAL A 338 0.19 -18.43 -2.03
C VAL A 338 -0.66 -18.19 -0.78
N LEU A 339 -0.98 -16.94 -0.50
CA LEU A 339 -1.65 -16.50 0.73
C LEU A 339 -3.07 -16.04 0.41
N ASN A 340 -4.08 -16.68 1.01
CA ASN A 340 -5.45 -16.15 1.02
C ASN A 340 -5.60 -15.15 2.18
N ASN A 341 -5.78 -13.87 1.86
CA ASN A 341 -5.89 -12.80 2.86
C ASN A 341 -7.35 -12.45 3.21
N CYS A 342 -8.33 -13.30 2.88
CA CYS A 342 -9.72 -13.10 3.30
C CYS A 342 -10.31 -14.34 4.00
N ALA A 343 -11.49 -14.16 4.60
CA ALA A 343 -12.23 -15.20 5.33
C ALA A 343 -13.12 -16.08 4.42
N GLU A 344 -12.99 -15.95 3.10
CA GLU A 344 -13.76 -16.71 2.12
C GLU A 344 -12.87 -17.75 1.45
N GLN A 345 -13.48 -18.86 1.02
CA GLN A 345 -12.82 -19.79 0.11
C GLN A 345 -12.72 -19.13 -1.27
N LEU A 346 -11.55 -19.23 -1.91
CA LEU A 346 -11.29 -18.61 -3.20
C LEU A 346 -10.92 -19.64 -4.26
N GLU A 347 -11.50 -19.50 -5.44
CA GLU A 347 -11.05 -20.17 -6.66
C GLU A 347 -10.32 -19.13 -7.51
N ILE A 348 -9.00 -19.27 -7.64
CA ILE A 348 -8.15 -18.26 -8.28
C ILE A 348 -7.30 -18.84 -9.40
N LYS A 349 -6.85 -17.95 -10.29
CA LYS A 349 -5.84 -18.24 -11.29
C LYS A 349 -4.55 -17.55 -10.92
N LEU A 350 -3.51 -18.35 -10.71
CA LEU A 350 -2.16 -17.87 -10.59
C LEU A 350 -1.55 -17.74 -12.00
N CYS A 351 -1.13 -16.53 -12.36
CA CYS A 351 -0.68 -16.17 -13.71
C CYS A 351 0.81 -15.79 -13.71
N ARG A 352 1.55 -16.21 -14.73
CA ARG A 352 2.91 -15.76 -15.05
C ARG A 352 3.21 -16.00 -16.53
N LEU A 353 3.68 -14.99 -17.26
CA LEU A 353 4.05 -15.07 -18.68
C LEU A 353 2.97 -15.78 -19.54
N GLY A 354 1.69 -15.46 -19.30
CA GLY A 354 0.54 -16.10 -19.96
C GLY A 354 0.23 -17.54 -19.52
N SER A 355 1.09 -18.19 -18.73
CA SER A 355 0.81 -19.48 -18.10
C SER A 355 -0.11 -19.29 -16.91
N THR A 356 -1.04 -20.24 -16.70
CA THR A 356 -2.01 -20.18 -15.60
C THR A 356 -2.04 -21.48 -14.81
N ARG A 357 -2.26 -21.38 -13.50
CA ARG A 357 -2.52 -22.50 -12.59
C ARG A 357 -3.77 -22.19 -11.76
N ASN A 358 -4.77 -23.05 -11.82
CA ASN A 358 -5.98 -22.90 -11.00
C ASN A 358 -5.72 -23.45 -9.60
N LEU A 359 -6.16 -22.73 -8.57
CA LEU A 359 -6.00 -23.11 -7.18
C LEU A 359 -7.31 -22.85 -6.41
N SER A 360 -7.65 -23.78 -5.53
CA SER A 360 -8.69 -23.60 -4.52
C SER A 360 -8.00 -23.33 -3.18
N LEU A 361 -8.25 -22.16 -2.60
CA LEU A 361 -7.65 -21.73 -1.35
C LEU A 361 -8.72 -21.69 -0.25
N ASP A 362 -8.50 -22.46 0.81
CA ASP A 362 -9.35 -22.43 1.99
C ASP A 362 -9.35 -21.02 2.64
N PRO A 363 -10.42 -20.67 3.37
CA PRO A 363 -10.50 -19.42 4.12
C PRO A 363 -9.26 -19.15 4.95
N MET A 364 -8.66 -17.96 4.76
CA MET A 364 -7.49 -17.49 5.51
C MET A 364 -6.26 -18.40 5.42
N ALA A 365 -6.25 -19.43 4.57
CA ALA A 365 -5.17 -20.39 4.51
C ALA A 365 -4.00 -19.87 3.68
N SER A 366 -2.92 -20.65 3.68
CA SER A 366 -1.82 -20.50 2.74
C SER A 366 -1.47 -21.84 2.14
N GLN A 367 -1.08 -21.84 0.87
CA GLN A 367 -0.68 -23.05 0.15
C GLN A 367 0.75 -22.93 -0.36
N TRP A 368 1.53 -23.99 -0.15
CA TRP A 368 2.86 -24.15 -0.71
C TRP A 368 2.80 -24.94 -2.01
N LEU A 369 3.46 -24.43 -3.05
CA LEU A 369 3.57 -25.07 -4.36
C LEU A 369 5.04 -25.19 -4.77
N SER A 370 5.35 -26.14 -5.64
CA SER A 370 6.64 -26.17 -6.35
C SER A 370 6.64 -25.11 -7.46
N LEU A 371 7.78 -24.42 -7.65
CA LEU A 371 7.94 -23.48 -8.77
C LEU A 371 7.98 -24.19 -10.13
N SER A 372 8.44 -25.45 -10.16
CA SER A 372 8.50 -26.31 -11.36
C SER A 372 7.15 -26.57 -11.98
#